data_AF-A0A151XFR4-F1
#
_entry.id   AF-A0A151XFR4-F1
#
_cell.length_a   1.000
_cell.length_b   1.000
_cell.length_c   1.000
_cell.angle_alpha   90.00
_cell.angle_beta   90.00
_cell.angle_gamma   90.00
#
_symmetry.space_group_name_H-M   'P 1'
#
loop_
_entity.id
_entity.type
_entity.pdbx_description
1 polymer ?
#
loop_
_entity_poly.entity_id
_entity_poly.type
_entity_poly.pdbx_seq_one_letter_code
_entity_poly.pdbx_strand_id
1 'polypeptide(L)' 'MSAWRQAGLNYINYSQIAARLVRQALKADLRVEAAKRDEVNVKFTQWKDGKAISMYASGFIISFLNSY' A
#
# COMPACT_ATOMS: atom_id res chain seq x y z
N MET A 1 6.90 4.66 -24.28
CA MET A 1 7.18 4.39 -22.84
C MET A 1 6.32 3.24 -22.35
N SER A 2 6.85 2.33 -21.53
CA SER A 2 6.04 1.31 -20.87
C SER A 2 5.00 1.93 -19.92
N ALA A 3 3.77 1.43 -19.92
CA ALA A 3 2.65 2.02 -19.17
C ALA A 3 2.89 2.09 -17.65
N TRP A 4 3.57 1.08 -17.09
CA TRP A 4 3.89 1.02 -15.66
C TRP A 4 4.95 2.06 -15.23
N ARG A 5 5.86 2.45 -16.13
CA ARG A 5 6.82 3.54 -15.86
C ARG A 5 6.14 4.91 -15.86
N GLN A 6 5.13 5.09 -16.71
CA GLN A 6 4.34 6.33 -16.75
C GLN A 6 3.45 6.47 -15.50
N ALA A 7 2.96 5.35 -14.96
CA ALA A 7 2.23 5.30 -13.69
C ALA A 7 3.09 5.53 -12.44
N GLY A 8 4.39 5.84 -12.59
CA GLY A 8 5.31 6.07 -11.47
C GLY A 8 5.63 4.80 -10.65
N LEU A 9 5.34 3.61 -11.18
CA LEU A 9 5.64 2.36 -10.48
C LEU A 9 7.13 2.07 -10.54
N ASN A 10 7.72 1.82 -9.37
CA ASN A 10 9.05 1.23 -9.31
C ASN A 10 9.01 -0.23 -9.79
N TYR A 11 10.13 -0.74 -10.31
CA TYR A 11 10.24 -2.12 -10.80
C TYR A 11 9.84 -3.16 -9.72
N ILE A 12 10.22 -2.90 -8.47
CA ILE A 12 9.88 -3.75 -7.32
C ILE A 12 8.35 -3.84 -7.16
N ASN A 13 7.64 -2.72 -7.24
CA ASN A 13 6.19 -2.70 -7.10
C ASN A 13 5.52 -3.40 -8.28
N TYR A 14 6.04 -3.20 -9.50
CA TYR A 14 5.54 -3.88 -10.69
C TYR A 14 5.65 -5.40 -10.58
N SER A 15 6.82 -5.93 -10.20
CA SER A 15 7.02 -7.38 -10.06
C SER A 15 6.20 -7.99 -8.91
N GLN A 16 6.01 -7.25 -7.81
CA GLN A 16 5.11 -7.65 -6.72
C GLN A 16 3.67 -7.79 -7.17
N ILE A 17 3.16 -6.84 -7.97
CA ILE A 17 1.79 -6.90 -8.52
C ILE A 17 1.64 -8.12 -9.44
N ALA A 18 2.61 -8.34 -10.33
CA ALA A 18 2.62 -9.51 -11.21
C ALA A 18 2.62 -10.83 -10.42
N ALA A 19 3.43 -10.92 -9.36
CA ALA A 19 3.49 -12.10 -8.50
C ALA A 19 2.16 -12.36 -7.78
N ARG A 20 1.47 -11.32 -7.31
CA ARG A 20 0.13 -11.43 -6.70
C ARG A 20 -0.90 -11.95 -7.69
N LEU A 21 -0.92 -11.40 -8.90
CA LEU A 21 -1.84 -11.85 -9.96
C LEU A 21 -1.60 -13.32 -10.33
N VAL A 22 -0.34 -13.72 -10.45
CA VAL A 22 0.01 -15.12 -10.72
C VAL A 22 -0.54 -16.02 -9.62
N ARG A 23 -0.39 -15.67 -8.33
CA ARG A 23 -0.91 -16.45 -7.20
C ARG A 23 -2.44 -16.58 -7.20
N GLN A 24 -3.15 -15.54 -7.61
CA GLN A 24 -4.61 -15.55 -7.73
C GLN A 24 -5.11 -16.45 -8.86
N ALA A 25 -4.29 -16.67 -9.89
CA ALA A 25 -4.62 -17.52 -11.02
C ALA A 25 -4.40 -19.04 -10.76
N LEU A 26 -3.85 -19.43 -9.59
CA LEU A 26 -3.70 -20.85 -9.23
C LEU A 26 -5.03 -21.49 -8.79
N LYS A 27 -5.09 -22.82 -8.89
CA LYS A 27 -6.16 -23.65 -8.33
C LYS A 27 -6.37 -23.37 -6.85
N ALA A 28 -7.62 -23.46 -6.39
CA ALA A 28 -8.05 -23.08 -5.05
C ALA A 28 -7.20 -23.71 -3.93
N ASP A 29 -6.83 -24.97 -4.09
CA ASP A 29 -6.06 -25.74 -3.10
C ASP A 29 -4.67 -25.13 -2.82
N LEU A 30 -3.99 -24.68 -3.87
CA LEU A 30 -2.65 -24.07 -3.78
C LEU A 30 -2.71 -22.56 -3.52
N ARG A 31 -3.86 -21.94 -3.78
CA ARG A 31 -4.07 -20.50 -3.58
C ARG A 31 -4.03 -20.11 -2.11
N VAL A 32 -4.56 -20.95 -1.21
CA VAL A 32 -4.57 -20.69 0.23
C VAL A 32 -3.15 -20.64 0.80
N GLU A 33 -2.27 -21.54 0.37
CA GLU A 33 -0.87 -21.54 0.79
C GLU A 33 -0.09 -20.36 0.20
N ALA A 34 -0.36 -20.02 -1.06
CA ALA A 34 0.28 -18.89 -1.73
C ALA A 34 -0.15 -17.52 -1.18
N ALA A 35 -1.40 -17.39 -0.74
CA ALA A 35 -1.96 -16.15 -0.20
C ALA A 35 -1.28 -15.68 1.09
N LYS A 36 -0.73 -16.61 1.90
CA LYS A 36 0.04 -16.27 3.11
C LYS A 36 1.25 -15.38 2.82
N ARG A 37 1.80 -15.44 1.60
CA ARG A 37 2.94 -14.60 1.18
C ARG A 37 2.55 -13.18 0.75
N ASP A 38 1.25 -12.92 0.58
CA ASP A 38 0.76 -11.60 0.19
C ASP A 38 0.48 -10.70 1.42
N GLU A 39 0.53 -11.24 2.64
CA GLU A 39 0.37 -10.49 3.87
C GLU A 39 1.61 -9.65 4.18
N VAL A 40 1.57 -8.36 3.84
CA VAL A 40 2.62 -7.40 4.17
C VAL A 40 2.12 -6.49 5.31
N ASN A 41 2.35 -6.92 6.55
CA ASN A 41 2.02 -6.16 7.77
C ASN A 41 3.11 -5.12 8.12
N VAL A 42 3.51 -4.27 7.17
CA VAL A 42 4.53 -3.25 7.41
C VAL A 42 3.87 -1.93 7.80
N LYS A 43 3.97 -1.56 9.08
CA LYS A 43 3.53 -0.26 9.58
C LYS A 43 4.66 0.75 9.42
N PHE A 44 4.56 1.61 8.41
CA PHE A 44 5.49 2.73 8.26
C PHE A 44 5.09 3.86 9.19
N THR A 45 5.98 4.22 10.12
CA THR A 45 5.84 5.41 10.96
C THR A 45 6.82 6.45 10.45
N GLN A 46 6.31 7.54 9.86
CA GLN A 46 7.15 8.64 9.40
C GLN A 46 7.60 9.45 10.63
N TRP A 47 8.91 9.54 10.83
CA TRP A 47 9.51 10.40 11.85
C TRP A 47 9.91 11.73 11.20
N LYS A 48 9.59 12.84 11.86
CA LYS A 48 10.07 14.17 11.50
C LYS A 48 10.28 14.98 12.77
N ASP A 49 11.38 15.72 12.86
CA ASP A 49 11.68 16.63 13.97
C ASP A 49 11.63 15.96 15.36
N GLY A 50 12.04 14.68 15.44
CA GLY A 50 12.12 13.93 16.70
C GLY A 50 10.79 13.38 17.23
N LYS A 51 9.67 13.57 16.50
CA LYS A 51 8.37 12.99 16.86
C LYS A 51 7.83 12.10 15.75
N ALA A 52 7.15 11.02 16.15
CA ALA A 52 6.43 10.16 15.23
C ALA A 52 5.18 10.90 14.72
N ILE A 53 5.11 11.14 13.41
CA ILE A 53 3.88 11.62 12.78
C ILE A 53 2.97 10.41 12.63
N SER A 54 2.15 10.19 13.66
CA SER A 54 1.00 9.30 13.52
C SER A 54 0.00 10.01 12.60
N MET A 55 -0.11 9.54 11.36
CA MET A 55 -0.99 10.09 10.35
C MET A 55 -2.45 9.72 10.66
N TYR A 56 -2.98 10.26 11.76
CA TYR A 56 -4.41 10.40 12.01
C TYR A 56 -4.74 11.89 12.01
N ALA A 57 -4.58 12.55 10.87
CA ALA A 57 -5.13 13.88 10.67
C ALA A 57 -6.63 13.78 10.36
N SER A 58 -7.44 13.17 11.26
CA SER A 58 -8.90 13.32 11.19
C SER A 58 -9.38 14.66 11.78
N GLY A 59 -8.48 15.41 12.44
CA GLY A 59 -8.79 16.70 13.07
C GLY A 59 -8.60 17.95 12.21
N PHE A 60 -7.98 17.86 11.02
CA PHE A 60 -7.65 19.07 10.23
C PHE A 60 -8.79 19.52 9.30
N ILE A 61 -9.79 18.67 9.02
CA ILE A 61 -10.91 19.01 8.14
C ILE A 61 -12.09 19.64 8.91
N ILE A 62 -12.25 19.33 10.21
CA ILE A 62 -13.43 19.79 10.99
C ILE A 62 -13.30 21.25 11.44
N SER A 63 -12.09 21.80 11.56
CA SER A 63 -11.89 23.21 11.96
C SER A 63 -12.22 24.21 10.85
N PHE A 64 -12.18 23.82 9.57
CA PHE A 64 -12.49 24.71 8.45
C PHE A 64 -14.00 24.83 8.15
N LEU A 65 -14.85 23.94 8.68
CA LEU A 65 -16.29 23.95 8.42
C LEU A 65 -17.11 24.72 9.48
N ASN A 66 -16.51 25.12 10.61
CA ASN A 66 -17.17 25.87 11.68
C ASN A 66 -16.92 27.40 11.64
N SER A 67 -16.43 27.93 10.51
CA SER A 67 -16.18 29.36 10.34
C SER A 67 -17.11 30.04 9.32
N TYR A 68 -18.31 29.50 9.12
CA TYR A 68 -19.46 30.19 8.52
C TYR A 68 -20.62 30.22 9.50
#